data_AF-A0A931SMF7-F1
#
_entry.id   AF-A0A931SMF7-F1
#
_cell.length_a   1.000
_cell.length_b   1.000
_cell.length_c   1.000
_cell.angle_alpha   90.00
_cell.angle_beta   90.00
_cell.angle_gamma   90.00
#
_symmetry.space_group_name_H-M   'P 1'
#
loop_
_entity.id
_entity.type
_entity.pdbx_description
1 polymer ?
#
loop_
_entity_poly.entity_id
_entity_poly.type
_entity_poly.pdbx_seq_one_letter_code
_entity_poly.pdbx_strand_id
1 'polypeptide(L)' 'MRAQRSGPKSKPELGAKMRLGLVVFGVLMAIEIIEYLVGTSVRAGAWPFLAILAAIGAWPIVRYFMHIPQLWQREE' A
#
# COMPACT_ATOMS: atom_id res chain seq x y z
N MET A 1 21.72 30.38 15.56
CA MET A 1 21.42 29.35 14.55
C MET A 1 21.97 28.01 15.04
N ARG A 2 21.12 27.12 15.56
CA ARG A 2 21.54 25.82 16.11
C ARG A 2 21.40 24.77 15.00
N ALA A 3 22.52 24.34 14.43
CA ALA A 3 22.55 23.26 13.46
C ALA A 3 22.07 21.97 14.15
N GLN A 4 20.88 21.51 13.77
CA GLN A 4 20.31 20.24 14.22
C GLN A 4 21.10 19.13 13.53
N ARG A 5 22.11 18.59 14.22
CA ARG A 5 22.86 17.42 13.77
C ARG A 5 21.91 16.22 13.77
N SER A 6 21.45 15.81 12.59
CA SER A 6 20.78 14.53 12.39
C SER A 6 21.79 13.41 12.61
N GLY A 7 21.83 12.88 13.83
CA GLY A 7 22.57 11.66 14.14
C GLY A 7 22.10 10.49 13.27
N PRO A 8 22.92 9.45 13.08
CA PRO A 8 22.56 8.28 12.28
C PRO A 8 21.27 7.67 12.83
N LYS A 9 20.21 7.63 12.01
CA LYS A 9 18.96 6.94 12.36
C LYS A 9 19.30 5.52 12.75
N SER A 10 18.94 5.14 13.97
CA SER A 10 19.24 3.82 14.50
C SER A 10 18.62 2.77 13.57
N LYS A 11 19.39 1.73 13.25
CA LYS A 11 18.99 0.58 12.41
C LYS A 11 17.63 -0.08 12.74
N PRO A 12 17.07 -0.04 13.98
CA PRO A 12 15.77 -0.67 14.28
C PRO A 12 14.59 -0.10 13.48
N GLU A 13 14.60 1.19 13.15
CA GLU A 13 13.48 1.84 12.46
C GLU A 13 13.32 1.36 11.00
N LEU A 14 14.42 1.01 10.35
CA LEU A 14 14.40 0.52 8.97
C LEU A 14 13.75 -0.87 8.90
N GLY A 15 14.10 -1.75 9.84
CA GLY A 15 13.54 -3.11 9.91
C GLY A 15 12.02 -3.12 10.12
N ALA A 16 11.50 -2.23 10.99
CA ALA A 16 10.06 -2.11 11.22
C ALA A 16 9.30 -1.64 9.96
N LYS A 17 9.86 -0.65 9.24
CA LYS A 17 9.25 -0.14 7.99
C LYS A 17 9.30 -1.17 6.86
N MET A 18 10.40 -1.92 6.74
CA MET A 18 10.51 -3.01 5.77
C MET A 18 9.50 -4.12 6.07
N ARG A 19 9.31 -4.48 7.35
CA ARG A 19 8.30 -5.48 7.75
C ARG A 19 6.89 -5.02 7.40
N LEU A 20 6.56 -3.75 7.64
CA LEU A 20 5.27 -3.19 7.22
C LEU A 20 5.11 -3.28 5.70
N GLY A 21 6.12 -2.87 4.92
CA GLY A 21 6.09 -2.97 3.46
C GLY A 21 5.87 -4.40 2.97
N LEU A 22 6.54 -5.39 3.57
CA LEU A 22 6.36 -6.82 3.23
C LEU A 22 4.96 -7.33 3.57
N VAL A 23 4.39 -6.92 4.71
CA VAL A 23 3.02 -7.28 5.09
C VAL A 23 2.02 -6.69 4.11
N VAL A 24 2.14 -5.40 3.78
CA VAL A 24 1.26 -4.75 2.80
C VAL A 24 1.41 -5.40 1.42
N PHE A 25 2.64 -5.72 1.00
CA PHE A 25 2.89 -6.45 -0.25
C PHE A 25 2.21 -7.81 -0.28
N GLY A 26 2.29 -8.59 0.80
CA GLY A 26 1.60 -9.88 0.91
C GLY A 26 0.08 -9.75 0.80
N VAL A 27 -0.51 -8.73 1.43
CA VAL A 27 -1.95 -8.44 1.31
C VAL A 27 -2.34 -8.08 -0.12
N LEU A 28 -1.58 -7.20 -0.77
CA LEU A 28 -1.81 -6.81 -2.16
C LEU A 28 -1.73 -8.01 -3.10
N MET A 29 -0.71 -8.83 -2.96
CA MET A 29 -0.55 -10.06 -3.75
C MET A 29 -1.75 -11.00 -3.59
N ALA A 30 -2.29 -11.15 -2.37
CA ALA A 30 -3.50 -11.96 -2.16
C ALA A 30 -4.73 -11.37 -2.86
N ILE A 31 -4.90 -10.05 -2.83
CA ILE A 31 -5.99 -9.34 -3.53
C ILE A 31 -5.89 -9.58 -5.04
N GLU A 32 -4.70 -9.41 -5.63
CA GLU A 32 -4.46 -9.63 -7.07
C GLU A 32 -4.73 -11.07 -7.50
N ILE A 33 -4.36 -12.06 -6.66
CA ILE A 33 -4.69 -13.46 -6.93
C ILE A 33 -6.21 -13.66 -6.96
N ILE A 34 -6.95 -13.08 -6.01
CA ILE A 34 -8.41 -13.17 -5.96
C ILE A 34 -9.03 -12.48 -7.18
N GLU A 35 -8.53 -11.29 -7.54
CA GLU A 35 -8.99 -10.53 -8.70
C GLU A 35 -8.79 -11.32 -9.99
N TYR A 36 -7.60 -11.91 -10.18
CA TYR A 36 -7.31 -12.80 -11.30
C TYR A 36 -8.29 -13.98 -11.34
N LEU A 37 -8.48 -14.69 -10.22
CA LEU A 37 -9.38 -15.84 -10.16
C LEU A 37 -10.83 -15.46 -10.48
N VAL A 38 -11.32 -14.34 -9.97
CA VAL A 38 -12.66 -13.83 -10.25
C VAL A 38 -12.77 -13.45 -11.74
N GLY A 39 -11.79 -12.73 -12.27
CA GLY A 39 -11.74 -12.30 -13.65
C GLY A 39 -11.70 -13.47 -14.64
N THR A 40 -11.01 -14.56 -14.32
CA THR A 40 -10.93 -15.74 -15.19
C THR A 40 -12.09 -16.72 -15.01
N SER A 41 -12.73 -16.76 -13.84
CA SER A 41 -13.76 -17.78 -13.53
C SER A 41 -15.18 -17.30 -13.81
N VAL A 42 -15.44 -15.99 -13.77
CA VAL A 42 -16.78 -15.43 -13.96
C VAL A 42 -16.98 -14.98 -15.41
N ARG A 43 -17.76 -15.76 -16.17
CA ARG A 43 -17.99 -15.54 -17.61
C ARG A 43 -18.81 -14.30 -17.96
N ALA A 44 -19.65 -13.80 -17.05
CA ALA A 44 -20.44 -12.59 -17.24
C ALA A 44 -20.74 -11.91 -15.90
N GLY A 45 -20.73 -10.57 -15.86
CA GLY A 45 -21.07 -9.80 -14.65
C GLY A 45 -19.94 -9.67 -13.61
N ALA A 46 -18.69 -9.99 -13.94
CA ALA A 46 -17.55 -9.87 -13.03
C ALA A 46 -17.16 -8.40 -12.72
N TRP A 47 -17.49 -7.48 -13.62
CA TRP A 47 -17.04 -6.08 -13.58
C TRP A 47 -17.27 -5.36 -12.24
N PRO A 48 -18.44 -5.43 -11.59
CA PRO A 48 -18.64 -4.77 -10.30
C PRO A 48 -17.76 -5.36 -9.20
N PHE A 49 -17.54 -6.67 -9.20
CA PHE A 49 -16.69 -7.35 -8.22
C PHE A 49 -15.23 -6.97 -8.40
N LEU A 50 -14.76 -6.93 -9.66
CA LEU A 50 -13.40 -6.50 -9.99
C LEU A 50 -13.18 -5.03 -9.62
N ALA A 51 -14.13 -4.15 -9.88
CA ALA A 51 -14.05 -2.74 -9.49
C ALA A 51 -13.92 -2.55 -7.96
N ILE A 52 -14.67 -3.33 -7.18
CA ILE A 52 -14.59 -3.29 -5.71
C ILE A 52 -13.24 -3.84 -5.23
N LEU A 53 -12.78 -4.97 -5.77
CA LEU A 53 -11.47 -5.55 -5.46
C LEU A 53 -10.33 -4.57 -5.77
N ALA A 54 -10.35 -3.98 -6.96
CA ALA A 54 -9.37 -2.98 -7.39
C ALA A 54 -9.36 -1.74 -6.48
N ALA A 55 -10.53 -1.26 -6.04
CA ALA A 55 -10.60 -0.15 -5.09
C ALA A 55 -9.99 -0.50 -3.72
N ILE A 56 -10.28 -1.70 -3.21
CA ILE A 56 -9.71 -2.20 -1.95
C ILE A 56 -8.19 -2.38 -2.07
N GLY A 57 -7.68 -2.87 -3.22
CA GLY A 57 -6.25 -3.02 -3.48
C GLY A 57 -5.52 -1.68 -3.68
N ALA A 58 -6.15 -0.71 -4.35
CA ALA A 58 -5.56 0.60 -4.60
C ALA A 58 -5.32 1.41 -3.32
N TRP A 59 -6.19 1.29 -2.31
CA TRP A 59 -6.06 2.02 -1.04
C TRP A 59 -4.71 1.80 -0.33
N PRO A 60 -4.25 0.57 -0.04
CA PRO A 60 -2.95 0.31 0.56
C PRO A 60 -1.78 0.81 -0.30
N ILE A 61 -1.87 0.76 -1.63
CA ILE A 61 -0.84 1.29 -2.53
C ILE A 61 -0.70 2.80 -2.33
N VAL A 62 -1.81 3.51 -2.40
CA VAL A 62 -1.89 4.98 -2.23
C VAL A 62 -1.36 5.40 -0.86
N ARG A 63 -1.72 4.68 0.20
CA ARG A 63 -1.37 5.01 1.58
C ARG A 63 0.08 4.68 1.96
N TYR A 64 0.54 3.47 1.62
CA TYR A 64 1.80 2.93 2.15
C TYR A 64 2.96 3.01 1.15
N PHE A 65 2.69 2.98 -0.16
CA PHE A 65 3.75 3.05 -1.18
C PHE A 65 3.85 4.44 -1.80
N MET A 66 2.73 5.05 -2.19
CA MET A 66 2.73 6.36 -2.85
C MET A 66 2.78 7.54 -1.87
N HIS A 67 2.46 7.31 -0.59
CA HIS A 67 2.45 8.34 0.46
C HIS A 67 1.59 9.58 0.11
N ILE A 68 0.56 9.43 -0.73
CA ILE A 68 -0.29 10.53 -1.18
C ILE A 68 -1.00 11.23 0.00
N PRO A 69 -1.53 10.51 1.02
CA PRO A 69 -2.12 11.17 2.18
C PRO A 69 -1.14 12.07 2.95
N GLN A 70 0.15 11.72 2.95
CA GLN A 70 1.21 12.48 3.60
C GLN A 70 1.58 13.74 2.79
N LEU A 71 1.28 13.78 1.49
CA LEU A 71 1.42 14.97 0.65
C LEU A 71 0.23 15.93 0.84
N TRP A 72 -0.96 15.40 1.04
CA TRP A 72 -2.18 16.19 1.28
C TRP A 72 -2.20 16.84 2.68
N GLN A 73 -1.61 16.20 3.69
CA GLN A 73 -1.53 16.73 5.05
C GLN A 73 -0.38 17.75 5.28
N ARG A 74 0.31 18.19 4.22
CA ARG A 74 1.41 19.17 4.34
C ARG A 74 0.97 20.64 4.36
N GLU A 75 -0.32 20.91 4.52
CA GLU A 75 -0.90 22.27 4.55
C GLU A 75 -1.28 22.78 5.95
N GLU A 76 -0.84 22.14 7.03
CA GLU A 76 -0.87 22.74 8.39
C GLU A 76 0.54 22.88 8.99
#